data_AF-A0A7Z9VDQ2-F1
#
_entry.id   AF-A0A7Z9VDQ2-F1
#
_cell.length_a   1.000
_cell.length_b   1.000
_cell.length_c   1.000
_cell.angle_alpha   90.00
_cell.angle_beta   90.00
_cell.angle_gamma   90.00
#
_symmetry.space_group_name_H-M   'P 1'
#
loop_
_entity.id
_entity.type
_entity.pdbx_description
1 polymer ?
#
loop_
_entity_poly.entity_id
_entity_poly.type
_entity_poly.pdbx_seq_one_letter_code
_entity_poly.pdbx_strand_id
1 'polypeptide(L)' 'MFKVDDRVFITRGLHQNETAVVTAIDDWSGVLTVNVDGWPGKYNINPAACIPIMATHTVVTDELDDLLDHIPTWTH' A
#
# COMPACT_ATOMS: atom_id res chain seq x y z
N MET A 1 -9.52 5.77 5.63
CA MET A 1 -9.05 5.69 7.04
C MET A 1 -7.92 4.70 7.06
N PHE A 2 -6.74 5.10 7.53
CA PHE A 2 -5.55 4.24 7.59
C PHE A 2 -5.68 3.19 8.69
N LYS A 3 -4.98 2.07 8.54
CA LYS A 3 -4.86 0.98 9.52
C LYS A 3 -3.39 0.67 9.79
N VAL A 4 -3.12 0.01 10.93
CA VAL A 4 -1.81 -0.60 11.17
C VAL A 4 -1.54 -1.63 10.07
N ASP A 5 -0.29 -1.71 9.64
CA ASP A 5 0.22 -2.49 8.51
C ASP A 5 -0.20 -1.98 7.11
N ASP A 6 -0.96 -0.88 7.01
CA ASP A 6 -1.19 -0.24 5.72
C ASP A 6 0.13 0.32 5.18
N ARG A 7 0.35 0.10 3.88
CA ARG A 7 1.44 0.75 3.16
C ARG A 7 0.98 2.10 2.64
N VAL A 8 1.82 3.12 2.82
CA VAL A 8 1.52 4.51 2.45
C VAL A 8 2.66 5.08 1.63
N PHE A 9 2.30 6.00 0.74
CA PHE A 9 3.26 6.83 0.02
C PHE A 9 3.21 8.25 0.60
N ILE A 10 4.38 8.78 0.95
CA ILE A 10 4.51 10.08 1.61
C ILE A 10 4.66 11.14 0.53
N THR A 11 3.70 12.06 0.48
CA THR A 11 3.60 13.11 -0.54
C THR A 11 4.18 14.46 -0.10
N ARG A 12 4.41 14.66 1.21
CA ARG A 12 4.91 15.91 1.80
C ARG A 12 5.76 15.66 3.04
N GLY A 13 6.73 16.53 3.30
CA GLY A 13 7.57 16.50 4.51
C GLY A 13 8.99 15.96 4.27
N LEU A 14 9.69 15.59 5.35
CA LEU A 14 11.10 15.18 5.30
C LEU A 14 11.33 13.90 4.48
N HIS A 15 10.36 12.98 4.51
CA HIS A 15 10.41 11.69 3.79
C HIS A 15 9.51 11.73 2.55
N GLN A 16 9.39 12.88 1.89
CA GLN A 16 8.60 13.00 0.66
C GLN A 16 9.16 12.08 -0.43
N ASN A 17 8.24 11.48 -1.19
CA ASN A 17 8.48 10.49 -2.25
C ASN A 17 8.96 9.11 -1.75
N GLU A 18 8.85 8.85 -0.46
CA GLU A 18 9.19 7.55 0.13
C GLU A 18 7.93 6.73 0.44
N THR A 19 8.12 5.41 0.49
CA THR A 19 7.12 4.46 0.99
C THR A 19 7.32 4.16 2.47
N ALA A 20 6.24 3.93 3.18
CA ALA A 20 6.28 3.58 4.59
C ALA A 20 5.16 2.61 4.96
N VAL A 21 5.33 1.92 6.09
CA VAL A 21 4.30 1.04 6.67
C VAL A 21 3.82 1.66 7.97
N VAL A 22 2.51 1.78 8.14
CA VAL A 22 1.91 2.28 9.37
C VAL A 22 2.11 1.26 10.50
N THR A 23 2.75 1.67 11.58
CA THR A 23 3.04 0.82 12.75
C THR A 23 2.16 1.14 13.95
N ALA A 24 1.65 2.37 14.05
CA ALA A 24 0.68 2.78 15.06
C ALA A 24 -0.10 4.01 14.56
N ILE A 25 -1.28 4.20 15.15
CA ILE A 25 -2.14 5.36 14.91
C ILE A 25 -2.47 5.94 16.27
N ASP A 26 -2.22 7.23 16.46
CA ASP A 26 -2.64 7.92 17.67
C ASP A 26 -4.10 8.36 17.51
N ASP A 27 -5.00 7.74 18.27
CA ASP A 27 -6.44 8.00 18.21
C ASP A 27 -6.83 9.41 18.69
N TRP A 28 -5.96 10.08 19.44
CA TRP A 28 -6.23 11.43 19.95
C TRP A 28 -5.81 12.52 18.95
N SER A 29 -4.59 12.41 18.41
CA SER A 29 -4.05 13.40 17.47
C SER A 29 -4.32 13.07 16.00
N GLY A 30 -4.69 11.83 15.70
CA GLY A 30 -4.80 11.31 14.34
C GLY A 30 -3.46 11.11 13.64
N VAL A 31 -2.32 11.25 14.33
CA VAL A 31 -0.99 11.12 13.73
C VAL A 31 -0.67 9.64 13.44
N LEU A 32 -0.03 9.38 12.29
CA LEU A 32 0.45 8.06 11.92
C LEU A 32 1.90 7.89 12.35
N THR A 33 2.20 6.85 13.11
CA THR A 33 3.59 6.42 13.32
C THR A 33 3.93 5.38 12.26
N VAL A 34 4.86 5.70 11.37
CA VAL A 34 5.25 4.84 10.24
C VAL A 34 6.72 4.41 10.33
N ASN A 35 7.03 3.29 9.71
CA ASN A 35 8.39 2.88 9.41
C ASN A 35 8.66 3.15 7.92
N VAL A 36 9.63 4.01 7.60
CA VAL A 36 9.92 4.42 6.24
C VAL A 36 10.94 3.44 5.63
N ASP A 37 10.67 2.97 4.41
CA ASP A 37 11.53 2.00 3.74
C ASP A 37 12.94 2.58 3.52
N GLY A 38 13.98 1.86 3.95
CA GLY A 38 15.37 2.31 3.84
C GLY A 38 15.84 3.29 4.93
N TRP A 39 14.96 3.69 5.85
CA TRP A 39 15.30 4.60 6.95
C TRP A 39 15.12 3.93 8.32
N PRO A 40 16.15 3.89 9.17
CA PRO A 40 16.02 3.30 10.48
C PRO A 40 15.25 4.22 11.42
N GLY A 41 14.07 3.80 11.88
CA GLY A 41 13.36 4.49 12.94
C GLY A 41 11.84 4.43 12.81
N LYS A 42 11.17 5.12 13.73
CA LYS A 42 9.72 5.35 13.68
C LYS A 42 9.46 6.84 13.50
N TYR A 43 8.62 7.18 12.55
CA TYR A 43 8.39 8.56 12.14
C TYR A 43 6.92 8.92 12.28
N ASN A 44 6.65 10.07 12.88
CA ASN A 44 5.31 10.59 13.01
C ASN A 44 4.97 11.42 11.77
N ILE A 45 3.92 11.04 11.06
CA ILE A 45 3.48 11.68 9.83
C ILE A 45 2.00 12.01 9.93
N ASN A 46 1.66 13.20 9.44
CA ASN A 46 0.27 13.63 9.32
C ASN A 46 -0.42 12.79 8.23
N PRO A 47 -1.60 12.19 8.49
CA PRO A 47 -2.36 11.45 7.48
C PRO A 47 -2.59 12.22 6.18
N ALA A 48 -2.74 13.55 6.26
CA ALA A 48 -2.95 14.42 5.09
C ALA A 48 -1.70 14.56 4.20
N ALA A 49 -0.53 14.14 4.70
CA ALA A 49 0.71 14.08 3.93
C ALA A 49 0.91 12.71 3.25
N CYS A 50 0.00 11.75 3.45
CA CYS A 50 0.13 10.38 2.96
C CYS A 50 -1.03 10.00 2.05
N ILE A 51 -0.76 9.13 1.07
CA ILE A 51 -1.78 8.41 0.32
C ILE A 51 -1.63 6.91 0.57
N PRO A 52 -2.72 6.17 0.81
CA PRO A 52 -2.64 4.72 0.98
C PRO A 52 -2.28 4.05 -0.33
N ILE A 53 -1.28 3.17 -0.29
CA ILE A 53 -0.99 2.25 -1.39
C ILE A 53 -1.89 1.04 -1.15
N MET A 54 -3.05 1.04 -1.82
CA MET A 54 -3.83 -0.18 -1.89
C MET A 54 -3.00 -1.18 -2.69
N ALA A 55 -2.50 -2.23 -2.05
CA ALA A 55 -2.10 -3.41 -2.77
C ALA A 55 -3.38 -3.93 -3.44
N THR A 56 -3.60 -3.56 -4.70
CA THR A 56 -4.51 -4.29 -5.58
C THR A 56 -3.93 -5.69 -5.66
N HIS A 57 -4.28 -6.53 -4.70
CA HIS A 57 -4.19 -7.98 -4.84
C HIS A 57 -4.92 -8.27 -6.13
N THR A 58 -4.11 -8.51 -7.15
CA THR A 58 -4.54 -8.86 -8.47
C THR A 58 -5.02 -10.30 -8.32
N VAL A 59 -6.23 -10.47 -7.80
CA VAL A 59 -7.00 -11.70 -8.02
C VAL A 59 -7.48 -11.60 -9.46
N VAL A 60 -6.53 -11.74 -10.38
CA VAL A 60 -6.75 -11.92 -11.83
C VAL A 60 -5.95 -13.17 -12.24
N THR A 61 -5.91 -14.16 -11.35
CA THR A 61 -5.40 -15.49 -11.69
C THR A 61 -6.57 -16.42 -11.97
N ASP A 62 -7.57 -16.47 -11.09
CA ASP A 62 -8.66 -17.46 -11.25
C ASP A 62 -9.57 -17.12 -12.45
N GLU A 63 -10.02 -15.86 -12.61
CA GLU A 63 -10.87 -15.48 -13.75
C GLU A 63 -10.10 -15.41 -15.09
N LEU A 64 -8.78 -15.19 -15.05
CA LEU A 64 -7.95 -15.13 -16.27
C LEU A 64 -7.59 -16.53 -16.76
N ASP A 65 -7.34 -17.47 -15.84
CA ASP A 65 -7.12 -18.88 -16.15
C ASP A 65 -8.40 -19.50 -16.74
N ASP A 66 -9.56 -19.24 -16.15
CA ASP A 66 -10.87 -19.64 -16.69
C ASP A 66 -11.16 -19.03 -18.08
N LEU A 67 -10.70 -17.80 -18.35
CA LEU A 67 -10.87 -17.17 -19.67
C LEU A 67 -9.92 -17.77 -20.73
N LEU A 68 -8.71 -18.19 -20.33
CA LEU A 68 -7.72 -18.79 -21.21
C LEU A 68 -8.04 -20.26 -21.53
N ASP A 69 -8.60 -21.01 -20.57
CA ASP A 69 -9.00 -22.41 -20.72
C ASP A 69 -10.21 -22.61 -21.64
N HIS A 70 -10.92 -21.54 -22.00
CA HIS A 70 -12.04 -21.56 -22.95
C HIS A 70 -11.69 -21.11 -24.36
N ILE A 71 -10.42 -20.77 -24.63
CA ILE A 71 -9.98 -20.48 -25.99
C ILE A 71 -9.74 -21.82 -26.71
N PRO A 72 -10.51 -22.17 -27.76
CA PRO A 72 -10.22 -23.37 -28.53
C PRO A 72 -8.83 -23.20 -29.15
N THR A 73 -7.89 -24.03 -28.70
CA THR A 73 -6.58 -24.16 -29.34
C THR A 73 -6.81 -24.74 -30.73
N TRP A 74 -7.00 -23.87 -31.72
CA TRP A 74 -6.99 -24.26 -33.12
C TRP A 74 -5.57 -24.69 -33.49
N THR A 75 -5.29 -25.98 -33.29
CA THR A 75 -4.16 -26.66 -33.92
C THR A 75 -4.47 -26.79 -35.41
N HIS A 76 -3.61 -26.17 -36.20
CA HIS A 76 -3.50 -26.29 -37.66
C HIS A 76 -3.48 -27.73 -38.17
#